data_AF-A0A7V4ZU24-F1
#
_entry.id   AF-A0A7V4ZU24-F1
#
_cell.length_a   1.000
_cell.length_b   1.000
_cell.length_c   1.000
_cell.angle_alpha   90.00
_cell.angle_beta   90.00
_cell.angle_gamma   90.00
#
_symmetry.space_group_name_H-M   'P 1'
#
loop_
_entity.id
_entity.type
_entity.pdbx_description
1 polymer ?
#
loop_
_entity_poly.entity_id
_entity_poly.type
_entity_poly.pdbx_seq_one_letter_code
_entity_poly.pdbx_strand_id
1 'polypeptide(L)' 'MKCPHCEGILPSIKCEFCGGETPEESIYCYLCGNLIKRESPKIDISERIPCSDGNCVGTINEDGVCSICKKPYREDLH' A
#
# COMPACT_ATOMS: atom_id res chain seq x y z
N MET A 1 10.90 -12.48 11.80
CA MET A 1 9.82 -13.48 11.99
C MET A 1 9.65 -14.36 10.74
N LYS A 2 9.23 -15.62 10.89
CA LYS A 2 9.02 -16.55 9.76
C LYS A 2 7.60 -16.41 9.19
N CYS A 3 7.46 -16.23 7.88
CA CYS A 3 6.17 -16.22 7.21
C CYS A 3 5.53 -17.62 7.23
N PRO A 4 4.28 -17.78 7.70
CA PRO A 4 3.63 -19.09 7.76
C PRO A 4 3.20 -19.64 6.39
N HIS A 5 3.21 -18.82 5.33
CA HIS A 5 2.74 -19.20 4.00
C HIS A 5 3.84 -19.65 3.05
N CYS A 6 5.00 -18.99 3.11
CA CYS A 6 6.12 -19.24 2.19
C CYS A 6 7.43 -19.53 2.91
N GLU A 7 7.41 -19.60 4.25
CA GLU A 7 8.58 -19.84 5.10
C GLU A 7 9.70 -18.79 5.03
N GLY A 8 9.52 -17.71 4.24
CA GLY A 8 10.47 -16.61 4.14
C GLY A 8 10.71 -15.91 5.47
N ILE A 9 11.95 -15.42 5.66
CA ILE A 9 12.34 -14.65 6.84
C ILE A 9 12.02 -13.18 6.58
N LEU A 10 11.15 -12.61 7.41
CA LEU A 10 10.83 -11.18 7.40
C LEU A 10 11.59 -10.46 8.52
N PRO A 11 12.17 -9.27 8.27
CA PRO A 11 12.71 -8.42 9.32
C PRO A 11 11.63 -8.12 10.38
N SER A 12 12.00 -8.20 11.66
CA SER A 12 11.06 -8.03 12.76
C SER A 12 11.69 -7.29 13.93
N ILE A 13 10.87 -6.49 14.59
CA ILE A 13 11.18 -5.72 15.80
C ILE A 13 10.31 -6.19 16.96
N LYS A 14 10.81 -6.08 18.20
CA LYS A 14 10.02 -6.33 19.40
C LYS A 14 9.31 -5.05 19.83
N CYS A 15 8.02 -5.15 20.10
CA CYS A 15 7.23 -4.05 20.64
C CYS A 15 7.68 -3.73 22.07
N GLU A 16 8.02 -2.48 22.36
CA GLU A 16 8.44 -2.04 23.70
C GLU A 16 7.32 -2.08 24.74
N PHE A 17 6.06 -2.09 24.30
CA PHE A 17 4.89 -2.06 25.18
C PHE A 17 4.41 -3.45 25.62
N CYS A 18 4.43 -4.43 24.72
CA CYS A 18 3.92 -5.78 25.01
C CYS A 18 4.95 -6.91 24.83
N GLY A 19 6.15 -6.60 24.29
CA GLY A 19 7.20 -7.58 24.04
C GLY A 19 6.99 -8.48 22.82
N GLY A 20 5.85 -8.37 22.12
CA GLY A 20 5.54 -9.17 20.94
C GLY A 20 6.36 -8.81 19.71
N GLU A 21 6.62 -9.78 18.84
CA GLU A 21 7.32 -9.56 17.56
C GLU A 21 6.38 -9.00 16.51
N THR A 22 6.81 -7.95 15.83
CA THR A 22 6.07 -7.26 14.75
C THR A 22 7.01 -7.06 13.55
N PRO A 23 6.53 -7.11 12.29
CA PRO A 23 7.37 -6.76 11.14
C PRO A 23 7.95 -5.35 11.30
N GLU A 24 9.23 -5.17 10.97
CA GLU A 24 9.96 -3.91 11.20
C GLU A 24 9.33 -2.68 10.52
N GLU A 25 8.74 -2.87 9.34
CA GLU A 25 8.05 -1.82 8.58
C GLU A 25 6.64 -1.49 9.09
N SER A 26 6.19 -2.11 10.18
CA SER A 26 4.87 -1.84 10.74
C SER A 26 4.85 -0.52 11.49
N ILE A 27 3.84 0.31 11.21
CA ILE A 27 3.62 1.56 11.96
C ILE A 27 3.07 1.25 13.36
N TYR A 28 2.26 0.19 13.49
CA TYR A 28 1.62 -0.23 14.73
C TYR A 28 1.91 -1.71 15.03
N CYS A 29 1.93 -2.07 16.32
CA CYS A 29 2.00 -3.46 16.74
C CYS A 29 0.67 -4.17 16.47
N TYR A 30 0.66 -5.23 15.67
CA TYR A 30 -0.57 -5.98 15.37
C TYR A 30 -1.13 -6.75 16.58
N LEU A 31 -0.35 -6.92 17.65
CA LEU A 31 -0.76 -7.63 18.86
C LEU A 31 -1.42 -6.71 19.89
N CYS A 32 -0.91 -5.49 20.09
CA CYS A 32 -1.39 -4.58 21.15
C CYS A 32 -1.88 -3.22 20.65
N GLY A 33 -1.71 -2.92 19.36
CA GLY A 33 -2.16 -1.66 18.74
C GLY A 33 -1.30 -0.43 19.02
N ASN A 34 -0.27 -0.53 19.87
CA ASN A 34 0.62 0.61 20.14
C ASN A 34 1.47 0.96 18.92
N LEU A 35 1.77 2.25 18.78
CA LEU A 35 2.64 2.78 17.73
C LEU A 35 4.08 2.30 17.92
N ILE A 36 4.69 1.76 16.86
CA ILE A 36 6.11 1.34 16.85
C ILE A 36 6.98 2.41 16.19
N LYS A 37 6.58 2.92 15.02
CA LYS A 37 7.33 3.94 14.26
C LYS A 37 6.44 5.16 14.02
N ARG A 38 6.99 6.37 14.27
CA ARG A 38 6.22 7.62 14.20
C ARG A 38 6.10 8.23 12.80
N GLU A 39 6.96 7.84 11.87
CA GLU A 39 6.94 8.38 10.51
C GLU A 39 6.14 7.47 9.59
N SER A 40 5.03 7.99 9.06
CA SER A 40 4.31 7.35 7.97
C SER A 40 5.15 7.43 6.68
N PRO A 41 5.19 6.36 5.88
CA PRO A 41 5.84 6.42 4.58
C PRO A 41 5.13 7.48 3.72
N LYS A 42 5.91 8.41 3.16
CA LYS A 42 5.42 9.29 2.10
C LYS A 42 5.28 8.44 0.84
N ILE A 43 4.04 8.08 0.50
CA ILE A 43 3.70 7.44 -0.76
C ILE A 43 3.38 8.56 -1.75
N ASP A 44 4.19 8.68 -2.80
CA ASP A 44 3.86 9.57 -3.92
C ASP A 44 2.78 8.89 -4.77
N ILE A 45 1.60 9.50 -4.80
CA ILE A 45 0.45 9.04 -5.60
C ILE A 45 0.29 9.85 -6.88
N SER A 46 1.14 10.86 -7.11
CA SER A 46 1.00 11.81 -8.22
C SER A 46 1.13 11.14 -9.59
N GLU A 47 1.86 10.02 -9.65
CA GLU A 47 2.02 9.23 -10.87
C GLU A 47 0.79 8.35 -11.20
N ARG A 48 -0.14 8.17 -10.24
CA ARG A 48 -1.28 7.26 -10.40
C ARG A 48 -2.52 8.01 -10.89
N ILE A 49 -2.71 8.06 -12.21
CA ILE A 49 -3.87 8.72 -12.84
C ILE A 49 -5.12 7.80 -12.75
N PRO A 50 -6.21 8.22 -12.09
CA PRO A 50 -7.46 7.45 -12.05
C PRO A 50 -8.14 7.40 -13.41
N CYS A 51 -8.93 6.35 -13.66
CA CYS A 51 -9.72 6.24 -14.89
C CYS A 51 -10.75 7.38 -14.99
N SER A 52 -10.89 7.99 -16.16
CA SER A 52 -11.86 9.07 -16.42
C SER A 52 -13.31 8.61 -16.53
N ASP A 53 -13.60 7.30 -16.42
CA ASP A 53 -14.95 6.75 -16.51
C ASP A 53 -15.82 7.07 -15.27
N GLY A 54 -15.23 7.57 -14.18
CA GLY A 54 -15.90 7.98 -12.94
C GLY A 54 -16.47 6.82 -12.09
N ASN A 55 -16.79 5.68 -12.70
CA ASN A 55 -17.26 4.46 -12.04
C ASN A 55 -16.22 3.33 -12.04
N CYS A 56 -15.19 3.43 -12.89
CA CYS A 56 -14.13 2.43 -12.95
C CYS A 56 -13.07 2.68 -11.86
N VAL A 57 -12.74 1.64 -11.07
CA VAL A 57 -11.71 1.70 -10.01
C VAL A 57 -10.27 1.57 -10.54
N GLY A 58 -10.10 1.46 -11.86
CA GLY A 58 -8.81 1.27 -12.50
C GLY A 58 -8.01 2.57 -12.63
N THR A 59 -6.75 2.42 -13.00
CA THR A 59 -5.83 3.55 -13.27
C THR A 59 -5.25 3.45 -14.66
N ILE A 60 -4.84 4.59 -15.20
CA ILE A 60 -4.25 4.71 -16.53
C ILE A 60 -2.83 4.15 -16.50
N ASN A 61 -2.51 3.29 -17.46
CA ASN A 61 -1.18 2.72 -17.62
C ASN A 61 -0.30 3.58 -18.55
N GLU A 62 0.92 3.12 -18.80
CA GLU A 62 1.89 3.78 -19.68
C GLU A 62 1.40 3.93 -21.12
N ASP A 63 0.48 3.06 -21.58
CA ASP A 63 -0.14 3.14 -22.91
C ASP A 63 -1.30 4.15 -22.98
N GLY A 64 -1.61 4.84 -21.88
CA GLY A 64 -2.72 5.78 -21.81
C GLY A 64 -4.10 5.14 -21.75
N VAL A 65 -4.20 3.85 -21.38
CA VAL A 65 -5.47 3.13 -21.24
C VAL A 65 -5.71 2.64 -19.81
N CYS A 66 -6.98 2.50 -19.43
CA CYS A 66 -7.33 1.96 -18.13
C CYS A 66 -6.90 0.49 -17.99
N SER A 67 -6.19 0.17 -16.91
CA SER A 67 -5.77 -1.20 -16.55
C SER A 67 -6.92 -2.21 -16.45
N ILE A 68 -8.13 -1.77 -16.10
CA ILE A 68 -9.31 -2.62 -15.91
C ILE A 68 -10.24 -2.59 -17.12
N CYS A 69 -10.84 -1.45 -17.44
CA CYS A 69 -11.87 -1.36 -18.48
C CYS A 69 -11.32 -1.18 -19.90
N LYS A 70 -10.00 -0.97 -20.04
CA LYS A 70 -9.29 -0.79 -21.33
C LYS A 70 -9.72 0.42 -22.15
N LYS A 71 -10.53 1.32 -21.60
CA LYS A 71 -10.87 2.59 -22.25
C LYS A 71 -9.65 3.54 -22.25
N PRO A 72 -9.45 4.32 -23.33
CA PRO A 72 -8.41 5.35 -23.35
C PRO A 72 -8.72 6.44 -22.33
N TYR A 73 -7.67 7.03 -21.75
CA TYR A 73 -7.82 8.23 -20.93
C TYR A 73 -8.41 9.35 -21.77
N ARG A 74 -9.45 9.99 -21.24
CA ARG A 74 -10.01 11.21 -21.79
C ARG A 74 -9.90 12.23 -20.69
N GLU A 75 -9.12 13.26 -20.90
CA GLU A 75 -9.12 14.41 -20.02
C GLU A 75 -10.49 15.04 -20.15
N ASP A 76 -11.26 15.06 -19.07
CA ASP A 76 -12.59 15.63 -19.05
C ASP A 76 -12.43 17.13 -19.39
N LEU A 77 -12.75 17.53 -20.63
CA LEU A 77 -12.85 18.94 -21.00
C LEU A 77 -13.98 19.54 -20.16
N HIS A 78 -13.61 20.14 -19.03
CA HIS A 78 -14.47 21.05 -18.27
C HIS A 78 -14.20 22.48 -18.73
#